data_AF-A0A7X5ZH57-F1
#
_entry.id   AF-A0A7X5ZH57-F1
#
_cell.length_a   1.000
_cell.length_b   1.000
_cell.length_c   1.000
_cell.angle_alpha   90.00
_cell.angle_beta   90.00
_cell.angle_gamma   90.00
#
_symmetry.space_group_name_H-M   'P 1'
#
loop_
_entity.id
_entity.type
_entity.pdbx_description
1 polymer ?
#
loop_
_entity_poly.entity_id
_entity_poly.type
_entity_poly.pdbx_seq_one_letter_code
_entity_poly.pdbx_strand_id
1 'polypeptide(L)'
;MTSHKRTWVRVPAGGLAVVLLILPSIVTAIVWTTINFYITVFFTASTIAVAYVLPKAKWFFAVITAALVALPPYPNWVYWSSHDGWFFWRGESLRNLNLGANAILFTVAFLLFVVVFWAFGAKASGAKEASRDPR
;
A
#
# COMPACT_ATOMS: atom_id res chain seq x y z
N MET A 1 -30.61 14.66 2.67
CA MET A 1 -30.78 13.18 2.63
C MET A 1 -29.72 12.42 1.79
N THR A 2 -28.67 13.09 1.25
CA THR A 2 -27.67 12.48 0.34
C THR A 2 -26.36 12.02 1.01
N SER A 3 -26.10 12.45 2.25
CA SER A 3 -24.85 12.12 2.98
C SER A 3 -24.71 10.62 3.27
N HIS A 4 -25.79 9.96 3.69
CA HIS A 4 -25.71 8.59 4.19
C HIS A 4 -25.39 7.56 3.09
N LYS A 5 -25.95 7.72 1.88
CA LYS A 5 -25.72 6.79 0.74
C LYS A 5 -24.27 6.83 0.26
N ARG A 6 -23.58 7.96 0.41
CA ARG A 6 -22.20 8.14 -0.08
C ARG A 6 -21.19 7.36 0.76
N THR A 7 -21.50 7.07 2.02
CA THR A 7 -20.62 6.32 2.94
C THR A 7 -20.64 4.82 2.65
N TRP A 8 -21.79 4.28 2.20
CA TRP A 8 -21.97 2.86 1.91
C TRP A 8 -21.11 2.34 0.76
N VAL A 9 -20.77 3.19 -0.22
CA VAL A 9 -19.92 2.78 -1.36
C VAL A 9 -18.44 2.98 -1.04
N ARG A 10 -18.11 4.02 -0.26
CA ARG A 10 -16.71 4.40 0.03
C ARG A 10 -16.02 3.37 0.91
N VAL A 11 -16.67 2.90 1.97
CA VAL A 11 -16.04 1.98 2.92
C VAL A 11 -15.69 0.63 2.25
N PRO A 12 -16.60 -0.03 1.51
CA PRO A 12 -16.24 -1.24 0.77
C PRO A 12 -15.17 -1.01 -0.29
N ALA A 13 -15.22 0.11 -1.02
CA ALA A 13 -14.20 0.42 -2.04
C ALA A 13 -12.81 0.62 -1.40
N GLY A 14 -12.74 1.32 -0.26
CA GLY A 14 -11.49 1.49 0.49
C GLY A 14 -10.97 0.16 1.04
N GLY A 15 -11.85 -0.67 1.61
CA GLY A 15 -11.49 -2.00 2.09
C GLY A 15 -10.98 -2.92 0.98
N LEU A 16 -11.68 -2.95 -0.16
CA LEU A 16 -11.25 -3.70 -1.34
C LEU A 16 -9.90 -3.22 -1.86
N ALA A 17 -9.67 -1.91 -1.91
CA ALA A 17 -8.39 -1.36 -2.36
C ALA A 17 -7.23 -1.77 -1.43
N VAL A 18 -7.45 -1.82 -0.11
CA VAL A 18 -6.46 -2.34 0.84
C VAL A 18 -6.18 -3.83 0.60
N VAL A 19 -7.22 -4.65 0.38
CA VAL A 19 -7.04 -6.08 0.06
C VAL A 19 -6.21 -6.24 -1.22
N LEU A 20 -6.52 -5.48 -2.26
CA LEU A 20 -5.79 -5.53 -3.54
C LEU A 20 -4.33 -5.05 -3.41
N LEU A 21 -4.03 -4.09 -2.52
CA LEU A 21 -2.66 -3.67 -2.23
C LEU A 21 -1.83 -4.78 -1.59
N ILE A 22 -2.46 -5.60 -0.74
CA ILE A 22 -1.79 -6.66 0.03
C ILE A 22 -1.70 -7.97 -0.80
N LEU A 23 -2.60 -8.17 -1.76
CA LEU A 23 -2.73 -9.39 -2.54
C LEU A 23 -1.42 -9.88 -3.20
N PRO A 24 -0.61 -9.02 -3.87
CA PRO A 24 0.67 -9.46 -4.43
C PRO A 24 1.58 -10.06 -3.36
N SER A 25 1.62 -9.47 -2.16
CA SER A 25 2.45 -9.96 -1.06
C SER A 25 1.93 -11.26 -0.45
N ILE A 26 0.62 -11.51 -0.46
CA ILE A 26 0.04 -12.80 -0.08
C ILE A 26 0.50 -13.89 -1.06
N VAL A 27 0.40 -13.62 -2.36
CA VAL A 27 0.86 -14.57 -3.40
C VAL A 27 2.34 -14.87 -3.22
N THR A 28 3.18 -13.85 -2.99
CA THR A 28 4.61 -14.08 -2.72
C THR A 28 4.85 -14.83 -1.42
N ALA A 29 4.02 -14.63 -0.39
CA ALA A 29 4.18 -15.31 0.89
C ALA A 29 3.80 -16.80 0.84
N ILE A 30 2.84 -17.16 -0.01
CA ILE A 30 2.44 -18.56 -0.25
C ILE A 30 3.57 -19.33 -0.93
N VAL A 31 4.24 -18.71 -1.90
CA VAL A 31 5.26 -19.38 -2.72
C VAL A 31 6.66 -19.27 -2.09
N TRP A 32 6.94 -18.18 -1.38
CA TRP A 32 8.26 -17.83 -0.89
C TRP A 32 8.26 -17.53 0.62
N THR A 33 8.41 -16.26 1.00
CA THR A 33 8.60 -15.83 2.40
C THR A 33 7.49 -14.89 2.86
N THR A 34 7.07 -15.04 4.12
CA THR A 34 6.07 -14.20 4.78
C THR A 34 6.56 -12.78 5.08
N ILE A 35 7.86 -12.50 4.95
CA ILE A 35 8.46 -11.20 5.26
C ILE A 35 7.89 -10.09 4.36
N ASN A 36 7.72 -10.35 3.06
CA ASN A 36 7.11 -9.38 2.13
C ASN A 36 5.67 -9.04 2.51
N PHE A 37 4.91 -10.02 3.01
CA PHE A 37 3.56 -9.78 3.52
C PHE A 37 3.57 -8.86 4.74
N TYR A 38 4.42 -9.13 5.74
CA TYR A 38 4.50 -8.28 6.94
C TYR A 38 4.92 -6.85 6.62
N ILE A 39 5.91 -6.67 5.74
CA ILE A 39 6.37 -5.34 5.32
C ILE A 39 5.24 -4.59 4.60
N THR A 40 4.57 -5.21 3.64
CA THR A 40 3.46 -4.57 2.90
C THR A 40 2.31 -4.18 3.83
N VAL A 41 1.91 -5.06 4.75
CA VAL A 41 0.86 -4.76 5.73
C VAL A 41 1.27 -3.59 6.62
N PHE A 42 2.50 -3.62 7.16
CA PHE A 42 3.01 -2.57 8.02
C PHE A 42 3.03 -1.21 7.30
N PHE A 43 3.66 -1.12 6.13
CA PHE A 43 3.77 0.14 5.39
C PHE A 43 2.41 0.65 4.88
N THR A 44 1.49 -0.24 4.51
CA THR A 44 0.12 0.15 4.14
C THR A 44 -0.62 0.75 5.33
N ALA A 45 -0.58 0.09 6.49
CA ALA A 45 -1.19 0.59 7.71
C ALA A 45 -0.57 1.92 8.16
N SER A 46 0.77 2.04 8.15
CA SER A 46 1.48 3.28 8.46
C SER A 46 1.13 4.40 7.49
N THR A 47 1.03 4.12 6.19
CA THR A 47 0.64 5.13 5.18
C THR A 47 -0.77 5.65 5.41
N ILE A 48 -1.70 4.75 5.76
CA ILE A 48 -3.07 5.13 6.13
C ILE A 48 -3.06 5.98 7.40
N ALA A 49 -2.32 5.58 8.44
CA ALA A 49 -2.18 6.35 9.68
C ALA A 49 -1.59 7.75 9.44
N VAL A 50 -0.51 7.85 8.64
CA VAL A 50 0.09 9.12 8.24
C VAL A 50 -0.91 9.99 7.48
N ALA A 51 -1.78 9.40 6.66
CA ALA A 51 -2.80 10.19 5.96
C ALA A 51 -3.78 10.90 6.90
N TYR A 52 -4.01 10.35 8.10
CA TYR A 52 -4.80 11.00 9.14
C TYR A 52 -4.00 12.03 9.95
N VAL A 53 -2.75 11.72 10.32
CA VAL A 53 -1.93 12.58 11.19
C VAL A 53 -1.28 13.74 10.42
N LEU A 54 -0.76 13.46 9.22
CA LEU A 54 -0.01 14.39 8.37
C LEU A 54 -0.57 14.34 6.92
N PRO A 55 -1.75 14.92 6.67
CA PRO A 55 -2.43 14.80 5.38
C PRO A 55 -1.65 15.39 4.19
N LYS A 56 -0.68 16.28 4.44
CA LYS A 56 0.23 16.81 3.42
C LYS A 56 1.30 15.79 3.00
N ALA A 57 1.73 14.92 3.92
CA ALA A 57 2.78 13.92 3.70
C ALA A 57 2.24 12.61 3.09
N LYS A 58 0.92 12.37 3.12
CA LYS A 58 0.31 11.12 2.67
C LYS A 58 0.72 10.67 1.26
N TRP A 59 0.95 11.62 0.35
CA TRP A 59 1.33 11.30 -1.03
C TRP A 59 2.76 10.79 -1.12
N PHE A 60 3.67 11.35 -0.33
CA PHE A 60 5.05 10.87 -0.24
C PHE A 60 5.09 9.42 0.28
N PHE A 61 4.35 9.13 1.35
CA PHE A 61 4.25 7.78 1.90
C PHE A 61 3.53 6.80 0.96
N ALA A 62 2.52 7.26 0.21
CA ALA A 62 1.86 6.45 -0.81
C ALA A 62 2.81 6.09 -1.95
N VAL A 63 3.67 7.01 -2.40
CA VAL A 63 4.70 6.73 -3.42
C VAL A 63 5.70 5.69 -2.91
N ILE A 64 6.22 5.86 -1.69
CA ILE A 64 7.16 4.90 -1.09
C ILE A 64 6.50 3.52 -0.97
N THR A 65 5.29 3.45 -0.42
CA THR A 65 4.62 2.17 -0.21
C THR A 65 4.21 1.51 -1.52
N ALA A 66 3.77 2.28 -2.52
CA ALA A 66 3.49 1.75 -3.86
C ALA A 66 4.77 1.17 -4.49
N ALA A 67 5.93 1.82 -4.30
CA ALA A 67 7.21 1.29 -4.74
C ALA A 67 7.57 -0.02 -4.02
N LEU A 68 7.33 -0.12 -2.72
CA LEU A 68 7.56 -1.38 -1.96
C LEU A 68 6.63 -2.52 -2.38
N VAL A 69 5.38 -2.21 -2.75
CA VAL A 69 4.44 -3.20 -3.27
C VAL A 69 4.85 -3.68 -4.67
N ALA A 70 5.30 -2.77 -5.52
CA ALA A 70 5.74 -3.09 -6.88
C ALA A 70 7.11 -3.80 -6.90
N LEU A 71 8.00 -3.41 -5.98
CA LEU A 71 9.35 -3.92 -5.83
C LEU A 71 9.49 -4.44 -4.40
N PRO A 72 9.17 -5.74 -4.17
CA PRO A 72 9.24 -6.33 -2.84
C PRO A 72 10.63 -6.09 -2.23
N PRO A 73 10.70 -5.50 -1.02
CA PRO A 73 11.96 -5.10 -0.41
C PRO A 73 12.77 -6.30 0.08
N TYR A 74 12.12 -7.43 0.37
CA TYR A 74 12.86 -8.65 0.62
C TYR A 74 13.33 -9.17 -0.72
N PRO A 75 14.64 -9.15 -0.95
CA PRO A 75 15.13 -9.63 -2.20
C PRO A 75 15.00 -11.15 -2.23
N ASN A 76 14.91 -11.70 -3.43
CA ASN A 76 15.17 -13.10 -3.76
C ASN A 76 16.62 -13.49 -3.41
N TRP A 77 17.17 -13.02 -2.29
CA TRP A 77 18.55 -13.26 -1.90
C TRP A 77 18.66 -13.95 -0.57
N VAL A 78 17.63 -14.02 0.27
CA VAL A 78 17.74 -14.74 1.54
C VAL A 78 16.73 -15.87 1.54
N TYR A 79 17.26 -17.08 1.47
CA TYR A 79 16.48 -18.31 1.44
C TYR A 79 16.73 -19.10 2.68
N TRP A 80 15.68 -19.80 3.10
CA TRP A 80 15.80 -20.89 4.05
C TRP A 80 15.65 -22.21 3.28
N SER A 81 16.67 -23.08 3.32
CA SER A 81 16.50 -24.49 2.93
C SER A 81 16.64 -25.35 4.17
N SER A 82 15.95 -26.49 4.17
CA SER A 82 16.06 -27.50 5.22
C SER A 82 17.47 -28.09 5.33
N HIS A 83 18.30 -27.90 4.29
CA HIS A 83 19.63 -28.48 4.18
C HIS A 83 20.76 -27.50 4.54
N ASP A 84 20.59 -26.20 4.23
CA ASP A 84 21.63 -25.17 4.30
C ASP A 84 21.31 -24.07 5.33
N GLY A 85 20.11 -24.08 5.92
CA GLY A 85 19.66 -23.02 6.82
C GLY A 85 19.41 -21.71 6.06
N TRP A 86 19.72 -20.57 6.67
CA TRP A 86 19.60 -19.26 6.05
C TRP A 86 20.83 -18.97 5.18
N PHE A 87 20.65 -18.82 3.86
CA PHE A 87 21.74 -18.52 2.95
C PHE A 87 21.41 -17.37 2.00
N PHE A 88 22.47 -16.68 1.55
CA PHE A 88 22.37 -15.58 0.61
C PHE A 88 22.47 -16.08 -0.84
N TRP A 89 21.35 -16.18 -1.57
CA TRP A 89 21.31 -16.41 -3.01
C TRP A 89 21.44 -15.08 -3.78
N ARG A 90 21.97 -15.09 -5.01
CA ARG A 90 21.76 -13.97 -5.94
C ARG A 90 20.55 -14.31 -6.80
N GLY A 91 19.35 -14.08 -6.30
CA GLY A 91 18.15 -14.08 -7.14
C GLY A 91 18.27 -13.09 -8.28
N GLU A 92 17.35 -13.21 -9.25
CA GLU A 92 17.34 -12.43 -10.49
C GLU A 92 17.86 -11.02 -10.24
N SER A 93 19.08 -10.76 -10.71
CA SER A 93 19.73 -9.49 -10.44
C SER A 93 18.82 -8.37 -10.95
N LEU A 94 18.96 -7.15 -10.41
CA LEU A 94 18.28 -5.96 -10.93
C LEU A 94 18.42 -5.78 -12.47
N ARG A 95 19.34 -6.52 -13.13
CA ARG A 95 19.43 -6.59 -14.60
C ARG A 95 18.27 -7.30 -15.31
N ASN A 96 17.59 -8.26 -14.66
CA ASN A 96 16.44 -8.97 -15.25
C ASN A 96 15.11 -8.36 -14.83
N LEU A 97 15.16 -7.21 -14.14
CA LEU A 97 13.97 -6.53 -13.66
C LEU A 97 13.17 -6.03 -14.86
N ASN A 98 11.98 -6.60 -15.07
CA ASN A 98 11.08 -6.12 -16.11
C ASN A 98 10.52 -4.75 -15.70
N LEU A 99 11.23 -3.68 -16.10
CA LEU A 99 10.91 -2.31 -15.72
C LEU A 99 9.46 -1.94 -16.09
N GLY A 100 8.97 -2.42 -17.23
CA GLY A 100 7.61 -2.17 -17.70
C GLY A 100 6.56 -2.77 -16.74
N ALA A 101 6.72 -4.05 -16.38
CA ALA A 101 5.81 -4.71 -15.44
C ALA A 101 5.80 -4.04 -14.06
N ASN A 102 6.99 -3.69 -13.55
CA ASN A 102 7.12 -3.02 -12.25
C ASN A 102 6.51 -1.61 -12.25
N ALA A 103 6.68 -0.85 -13.35
CA ALA A 103 6.05 0.47 -13.49
C ALA A 103 4.51 0.37 -13.53
N ILE A 104 3.96 -0.67 -14.18
CA ILE A 104 2.52 -0.93 -14.17
C ILE A 104 2.05 -1.27 -12.75
N LEU A 105 2.72 -2.19 -12.05
CA LEU A 105 2.38 -2.55 -10.67
C LEU A 105 2.44 -1.35 -9.73
N PHE A 106 3.48 -0.52 -9.85
CA PHE A 106 3.62 0.73 -9.12
C PHE A 106 2.42 1.66 -9.37
N THR A 107 2.06 1.85 -10.64
CA THR A 107 0.95 2.72 -11.02
C THR A 107 -0.37 2.21 -10.46
N VAL A 108 -0.64 0.91 -10.56
CA VAL A 108 -1.83 0.28 -9.99
C VAL A 108 -1.86 0.46 -8.47
N ALA A 109 -0.76 0.16 -7.77
CA ALA A 109 -0.68 0.34 -6.32
C ALA A 109 -0.89 1.79 -5.88
N PHE A 110 -0.30 2.75 -6.62
CA PHE A 110 -0.49 4.17 -6.34
C PHE A 110 -1.97 4.60 -6.54
N LEU A 111 -2.63 4.14 -7.60
CA LEU A 111 -4.05 4.41 -7.83
C LEU A 111 -4.94 3.79 -6.75
N LEU A 112 -4.59 2.61 -6.22
CA LEU A 112 -5.30 2.04 -5.07
C LEU A 112 -5.18 2.93 -3.83
N PHE A 113 -4.02 3.55 -3.58
CA PHE A 113 -3.89 4.56 -2.51
C PHE A 113 -4.76 5.80 -2.74
N VAL A 114 -4.94 6.24 -4.00
CA VAL A 114 -5.90 7.31 -4.32
C VAL A 114 -7.31 6.90 -3.91
N VAL A 115 -7.73 5.66 -4.20
CA VAL A 115 -9.04 5.12 -3.79
C VAL A 115 -9.15 5.02 -2.27
N VAL A 116 -8.12 4.56 -1.57
CA VAL A 116 -8.07 4.48 -0.10
C VAL A 116 -8.22 5.88 0.51
N PHE A 117 -7.44 6.85 0.06
CA PHE A 117 -7.53 8.22 0.57
C PHE A 117 -8.84 8.91 0.20
N TRP A 118 -9.41 8.60 -0.97
CA TRP A 118 -10.76 9.04 -1.31
C TRP A 118 -11.80 8.40 -0.40
N ALA A 119 -11.71 7.11 -0.09
CA ALA A 119 -12.65 6.42 0.78
C ALA A 119 -12.65 7.01 2.20
N PHE A 120 -11.47 7.30 2.74
CA PHE A 120 -11.28 7.65 4.16
C PHE A 120 -11.06 9.15 4.43
N GLY A 121 -10.64 9.95 3.44
CA GLY A 121 -10.22 11.35 3.62
C GLY A 121 -11.33 12.41 3.75
N ALA A 122 -12.61 12.01 3.79
CA ALA A 122 -13.74 12.94 3.76
C ALA A 122 -13.84 13.89 4.96
N LYS A 123 -13.27 13.51 6.11
CA LYS A 123 -13.46 14.23 7.38
C LYS A 123 -12.63 15.52 7.50
N ALA A 124 -11.49 15.63 6.82
CA ALA A 124 -10.59 16.78 6.97
C ALA A 124 -11.15 18.10 6.38
N SER A 125 -12.04 18.01 5.39
CA SER A 125 -12.62 19.19 4.73
C SER A 125 -13.69 19.88 5.58
N GLY A 126 -14.52 19.11 6.30
CA GLY A 126 -15.63 19.66 7.09
C GLY A 126 -15.19 20.44 8.34
N ALA A 127 -14.05 20.07 8.96
CA ALA A 127 -13.54 20.78 10.13
C ALA A 127 -13.02 22.20 9.79
N LYS A 128 -12.42 22.38 8.61
CA LYS A 128 -11.99 23.71 8.12
C LYS A 128 -13.17 24.62 7.82
N GLU A 129 -14.27 24.04 7.32
CA GLU A 129 -15.48 24.80 6.97
C GLU A 129 -16.24 25.24 8.22
N ALA A 130 -16.32 24.38 9.25
CA ALA A 130 -16.88 24.75 10.55
C ALA A 130 -16.08 25.84 11.29
N SER A 131 -14.76 25.91 11.10
CA SER A 131 -13.92 26.97 11.70
C SER A 131 -13.99 28.33 10.98
N ARG A 132 -14.65 28.39 9.80
CA ARG A 132 -14.70 29.58 8.95
C ARG A 132 -16.01 30.37 9.05
N ASP A 133 -16.97 29.91 9.85
CA ASP A 133 -18.22 30.63 10.10
C ASP A 133 -18.19 31.20 11.54
N PRO A 134 -17.66 32.42 11.75
CA PRO A 134 -17.58 33.06 13.07
C PRO A 134 -18.90 33.76 13.47
N ARG A 135 -20.05 33.26 13.02
CA ARG A 135 -21.35 33.87 13.35
C ARG A 135 -21.78 33.57 14.78
#